data_AF-A0A7Y5TSW9-F1
#
_entry.id   AF-A0A7Y5TSW9-F1
#
_cell.length_a   1.000
_cell.length_b   1.000
_cell.length_c   1.000
_cell.angle_alpha   90.00
_cell.angle_beta   90.00
_cell.angle_gamma   90.00
#
_symmetry.space_group_name_H-M   'P 1'
#
loop_
_entity.id
_entity.type
_entity.pdbx_description
1 polymer ?
#
loop_
_entity_poly.entity_id
_entity_poly.type
_entity_poly.pdbx_seq_one_letter_code
_entity_poly.pdbx_strand_id
1 'polypeptide(L)'
;MPRDAAPRPRKIHAYVARLERLRPLRPWWRLLLLAVLVLGSAPFAIAPIRDAATLGPVTEAMLGRPAGYVLLAPLSDVLDLLTLLSVRQHVALLVTLALGYAAWWWLRGRTMPPTVTPGRRAARVAARIGLPILAVLAVYFGGALLPRPMAGLEVGPDVVAIDFHAHTRYSHDGRPDWTPEDVRDWHRDAGFGAVYVSDHRTFEGARDGWSNNPLLAGQGVSLLPAIEVVWKGEHVNVLDADRMYRGIFNATLRDIDEDALRLASAVTGNEPVLIETLPGDLSRMIPARGPGTPGVRALELIDGAPKGLGQARRERARIVKLADSLDLALVAGSNHHGWGRTAAGWTLMALPGWRGATPVQLAAAIERSIRRGGYGSTLVVERYVADTERGVALPLTAPLVTWGMLRTLSTEERVAWLVWGLVLALLSRVMERRRQA
;
A
#
# COMPACT_ATOMS: atom_id res chain seq x y z
N MET A 1 47.04 65.99 18.00
CA MET A 1 47.22 64.55 18.29
C MET A 1 45.84 63.94 18.54
N PRO A 2 45.16 63.35 17.53
CA PRO A 2 43.96 62.55 17.78
C PRO A 2 44.36 61.15 18.25
N ARG A 3 43.69 60.66 19.30
CA ARG A 3 43.85 59.29 19.82
C ARG A 3 43.31 58.28 18.79
N ASP A 4 44.19 57.39 18.36
CA ASP A 4 43.88 56.20 17.56
C ASP A 4 42.75 55.37 18.21
N ALA A 5 41.59 55.38 17.57
CA ALA A 5 40.52 54.43 17.86
C ALA A 5 40.85 53.10 17.18
N ALA A 6 41.50 52.20 17.91
CA ALA A 6 41.74 50.83 17.45
C ALA A 6 40.40 50.16 17.05
N PRO A 7 40.28 49.58 15.85
CA PRO A 7 39.05 48.93 15.41
C PRO A 7 38.82 47.67 16.25
N ARG A 8 37.74 47.64 17.03
CA ARG A 8 37.32 46.44 17.76
C ARG A 8 37.09 45.30 16.76
N PRO A 9 37.83 44.18 16.83
CA PRO A 9 37.57 43.04 15.94
C PRO A 9 36.16 42.53 16.19
N ARG A 10 35.30 42.65 15.17
CA ARG A 10 33.90 42.23 15.21
C ARG A 10 33.83 40.76 15.63
N LYS A 11 33.20 40.48 16.79
CA LYS A 11 32.87 39.13 17.30
C LYS A 11 32.26 38.17 16.25
N ILE A 12 31.72 38.72 15.17
CA ILE A 12 31.20 38.01 13.99
C ILE A 12 32.26 37.14 13.30
N HIS A 13 33.53 37.58 13.21
CA HIS A 13 34.58 36.79 12.54
C HIS A 13 34.93 35.49 13.28
N ALA A 14 34.88 35.50 14.61
CA ALA A 14 35.11 34.30 15.42
C ALA A 14 33.97 33.26 15.26
N TYR A 15 32.72 33.72 15.11
CA TYR A 15 31.56 32.84 14.91
C TYR A 15 31.56 32.20 13.51
N VAL A 16 31.92 32.98 12.48
CA VAL A 16 32.06 32.49 11.10
C VAL A 16 33.22 31.48 10.98
N ALA A 17 34.38 31.76 11.60
CA ALA A 17 35.51 30.82 11.62
C ALA A 17 35.18 29.51 12.37
N ARG A 18 34.33 29.57 13.41
CA ARG A 18 33.86 28.37 14.13
C ARG A 18 32.89 27.52 13.30
N LEU A 19 32.02 28.16 12.53
CA LEU A 19 31.12 27.49 11.58
C LEU A 19 31.87 26.86 10.40
N GLU A 20 32.96 27.47 9.92
CA GLU A 20 33.80 26.89 8.87
C GLU A 20 34.58 25.66 9.34
N ARG A 21 35.00 25.61 10.62
CA ARG A 21 35.60 24.39 11.22
C ARG A 21 34.64 23.21 11.33
N LEU A 22 33.32 23.45 11.31
CA LEU A 22 32.29 22.40 11.36
C LEU A 22 31.86 21.89 9.97
N ARG A 23 32.30 22.53 8.87
CA ARG A 23 32.05 22.05 7.50
C ARG A 23 32.42 20.56 7.27
N PRO A 24 33.58 20.04 7.72
CA PRO A 24 33.92 18.63 7.53
C PRO A 24 33.02 17.64 8.30
N LEU A 25 32.26 18.11 9.30
CA LEU A 25 31.30 17.28 10.06
C LEU A 25 29.90 17.24 9.42
N ARG A 26 29.70 17.96 8.31
CA ARG A 26 28.40 18.09 7.64
C ARG A 26 27.79 16.78 7.12
N PRO A 27 28.52 15.83 6.52
CA PRO A 27 27.92 14.54 6.16
C PRO A 27 27.64 13.67 7.39
N TRP A 28 28.48 13.79 8.43
CA TRP A 28 28.41 12.96 9.64
C TRP A 28 27.21 13.27 10.54
N TRP A 29 26.75 14.54 10.64
CA TRP A 29 25.55 14.82 11.44
C TRP A 29 24.28 14.21 10.82
N ARG A 30 24.20 14.09 9.49
CA ARG A 30 23.07 13.44 8.80
C ARG A 30 23.04 11.95 9.11
N LEU A 31 24.21 11.33 9.04
CA LEU A 31 24.38 9.92 9.42
C LEU A 31 24.04 9.71 10.90
N LEU A 32 24.51 10.59 11.80
CA LEU A 32 24.20 10.52 13.22
C LEU A 32 22.69 10.69 13.46
N LEU A 33 22.04 11.65 12.81
CA LEU A 33 20.60 11.85 12.92
C LEU A 33 19.84 10.61 12.42
N LEU A 34 20.22 10.06 11.28
CA LEU A 34 19.64 8.82 10.76
C LEU A 34 19.83 7.67 11.76
N ALA A 35 21.04 7.51 12.30
CA ALA A 35 21.34 6.47 13.28
C ALA A 35 20.53 6.64 14.56
N VAL A 36 20.37 7.86 15.06
CA VAL A 36 19.52 8.17 16.22
C VAL A 36 18.06 7.83 15.94
N LEU A 37 17.54 8.14 14.75
CA LEU A 37 16.16 7.82 14.39
C LEU A 37 15.93 6.31 14.23
N VAL A 38 16.83 5.62 13.51
CA VAL A 38 16.74 4.18 13.22
C VAL A 38 16.98 3.34 14.47
N LEU A 39 17.97 3.67 15.30
CA LEU A 39 18.24 2.94 16.54
C LEU A 39 17.29 3.37 17.66
N GLY A 40 16.92 4.65 17.72
CA GLY A 40 16.00 5.19 18.70
C GLY A 40 14.56 4.69 18.53
N SER A 41 14.16 4.21 17.35
CA SER A 41 12.85 3.57 17.16
C SER A 41 12.82 2.10 17.59
N ALA A 42 13.97 1.45 17.81
CA ALA A 42 14.05 0.02 18.14
C ALA A 42 13.39 -0.35 19.49
N PRO A 43 13.53 0.43 20.58
CA PRO A 43 12.79 0.17 21.83
C PRO A 43 11.27 0.31 21.71
N PHE A 44 10.78 0.91 20.61
CA PHE A 44 9.36 1.10 20.32
C PHE A 44 8.91 0.22 19.15
N ALA A 45 9.62 -0.88 18.87
CA ALA A 45 9.29 -1.78 17.78
C ALA A 45 7.86 -2.30 17.90
N ILE A 46 7.17 -2.38 16.77
CA ILE A 46 5.81 -2.93 16.64
C ILE A 46 5.79 -3.95 15.51
N ALA A 47 4.79 -4.85 15.53
CA ALA A 47 4.60 -5.79 14.44
C ALA A 47 4.32 -5.05 13.11
N PRO A 48 4.94 -5.46 11.98
CA PRO A 48 4.73 -4.83 10.68
C PRO A 48 3.36 -5.15 10.08
N ILE A 49 2.67 -6.16 10.62
CA ILE A 49 1.32 -6.57 10.26
C ILE A 49 0.46 -6.67 11.53
N ARG A 50 -0.86 -6.55 11.37
CA ARG A 50 -1.84 -6.66 12.46
C ARG A 50 -3.19 -7.12 11.93
N ASP A 51 -4.04 -7.57 12.84
CA ASP A 51 -5.44 -7.87 12.53
C ASP A 51 -6.14 -6.56 12.18
N ALA A 52 -6.76 -6.50 11.00
CA ALA A 52 -7.42 -5.31 10.52
C ALA A 52 -8.72 -5.01 11.29
N ALA A 53 -9.42 -6.01 11.81
CA ALA A 53 -10.65 -5.80 12.56
C ALA A 53 -10.36 -5.31 13.98
N THR A 54 -9.41 -5.97 14.67
CA THR A 54 -9.12 -5.69 16.09
C THR A 54 -7.95 -4.72 16.32
N LEU A 55 -7.12 -4.50 15.29
CA LEU A 55 -5.83 -3.79 15.38
C LEU A 55 -4.81 -4.46 16.32
N GLY A 56 -5.09 -5.71 16.71
CA GLY A 56 -4.26 -6.52 17.58
C GLY A 56 -3.16 -7.30 16.83
N PRO A 57 -2.31 -8.02 17.58
CA PRO A 57 -1.29 -8.88 16.99
C PRO A 57 -1.93 -10.06 16.22
N VAL A 58 -1.20 -10.55 15.20
CA VAL A 58 -1.53 -11.76 14.43
C VAL A 58 -0.47 -12.81 14.73
N THR A 59 -0.87 -14.05 14.98
CA THR A 59 0.04 -15.15 15.32
C THR A 59 0.18 -16.19 14.20
N GLU A 60 -0.78 -16.20 13.28
CA GLU A 60 -0.96 -17.14 12.20
C GLU A 60 -0.14 -16.80 10.95
N ALA A 61 0.44 -15.60 10.92
CA ALA A 61 1.17 -15.07 9.79
C ALA A 61 2.33 -14.17 10.22
N MET A 62 3.33 -14.08 9.34
CA MET A 62 4.44 -13.13 9.48
C MET A 62 4.77 -12.48 8.13
N LEU A 63 5.43 -11.32 8.18
CA LEU A 63 5.87 -10.63 6.97
C LEU A 63 7.29 -11.08 6.60
N GLY A 64 7.38 -11.98 5.63
CA GLY A 64 8.61 -12.47 5.02
C GLY A 64 9.29 -11.40 4.16
N ARG A 65 10.62 -11.35 4.22
CA ARG A 65 11.43 -10.38 3.47
C ARG A 65 12.59 -11.09 2.79
N PRO A 66 12.61 -11.17 1.45
CA PRO A 66 13.76 -11.76 0.76
C PRO A 66 15.01 -10.91 0.96
N ALA A 67 16.19 -11.51 0.86
CA ALA A 67 17.47 -10.82 1.07
C ALA A 67 17.62 -9.55 0.20
N GLY A 68 17.11 -9.59 -1.04
CA GLY A 68 17.08 -8.42 -1.93
C GLY A 68 16.22 -7.27 -1.41
N TYR A 69 15.12 -7.57 -0.71
CA TYR A 69 14.29 -6.56 -0.04
C TYR A 69 15.11 -5.90 1.07
N VAL A 70 15.73 -6.70 1.93
CA VAL A 70 16.54 -6.21 3.07
C VAL A 70 17.72 -5.37 2.60
N LEU A 71 18.44 -5.82 1.55
CA LEU A 71 19.53 -5.05 0.95
C LEU A 71 19.05 -3.67 0.46
N LEU A 72 17.82 -3.58 -0.06
CA LEU A 72 17.21 -2.35 -0.55
C LEU A 72 16.28 -1.69 0.48
N ALA A 73 16.33 -2.07 1.76
CA ALA A 73 15.34 -1.68 2.77
C ALA A 73 15.03 -0.16 2.77
N PRO A 74 16.02 0.76 2.75
CA PRO A 74 15.69 2.19 2.75
C PRO A 74 14.82 2.66 1.59
N LEU A 75 15.03 2.08 0.40
CA LEU A 75 14.21 2.38 -0.76
C LEU A 75 12.87 1.64 -0.66
N SER A 76 12.90 0.34 -0.38
CA SER A 76 11.70 -0.49 -0.32
C SER A 76 10.70 -0.03 0.74
N ASP A 77 11.17 0.30 1.94
CA ASP A 77 10.32 0.72 3.06
C ASP A 77 9.65 2.07 2.77
N VAL A 78 10.38 3.01 2.15
CA VAL A 78 9.82 4.31 1.77
C VAL A 78 8.79 4.16 0.66
N LEU A 79 9.08 3.33 -0.36
CA LEU A 79 8.14 3.10 -1.45
C LEU A 79 6.91 2.32 -0.98
N ASP A 80 7.07 1.34 -0.08
CA ASP A 80 5.96 0.62 0.56
C ASP A 80 5.10 1.58 1.38
N LEU A 81 5.72 2.43 2.20
CA LEU A 81 5.02 3.44 2.97
C LEU A 81 4.17 4.33 2.06
N LEU A 82 4.72 4.78 0.93
CA LEU A 82 3.99 5.63 -0.03
C LEU A 82 2.80 4.90 -0.64
N THR A 83 2.93 3.63 -1.03
CA THR A 83 1.82 2.83 -1.57
C THR A 83 0.68 2.69 -0.56
N LEU A 84 0.99 2.66 0.74
CA LEU A 84 0.01 2.45 1.80
C LEU A 84 -0.64 3.74 2.31
N LEU A 85 -0.35 4.91 1.73
CA LEU A 85 -0.99 6.16 2.12
C LEU A 85 -2.37 6.30 1.46
N SER A 86 -3.31 6.90 2.18
CA SER A 86 -4.56 7.33 1.56
C SER A 86 -4.35 8.59 0.70
N VAL A 87 -5.38 8.96 -0.07
CA VAL A 87 -5.41 10.26 -0.79
C VAL A 87 -5.13 11.44 0.14
N ARG A 88 -5.75 11.48 1.33
CA ARG A 88 -5.60 12.61 2.27
C ARG A 88 -4.19 12.66 2.86
N GLN A 89 -3.59 11.50 3.11
CA GLN A 89 -2.22 11.39 3.59
C GLN A 89 -1.21 11.79 2.51
N HIS A 90 -1.42 11.41 1.25
CA HIS A 90 -0.61 11.90 0.14
C HIS A 90 -0.67 13.43 0.03
N VAL A 91 -1.87 14.02 0.09
CA VAL A 91 -2.04 15.48 0.09
C VAL A 91 -1.29 16.12 1.27
N ALA A 92 -1.46 15.58 2.49
CA ALA A 92 -0.78 16.09 3.67
C ALA A 92 0.76 15.98 3.58
N LEU A 93 1.27 14.87 3.03
CA LEU A 93 2.70 14.67 2.76
C LEU A 93 3.22 15.72 1.77
N LEU A 94 2.54 15.90 0.64
CA LEU A 94 2.93 16.88 -0.39
C LEU A 94 2.90 18.31 0.14
N VAL A 95 1.88 18.69 0.91
CA VAL A 95 1.81 19.99 1.58
C VAL A 95 2.96 20.16 2.57
N THR A 96 3.26 19.13 3.37
CA THR A 96 4.37 19.17 4.33
C THR A 96 5.72 19.36 3.63
N LEU A 97 5.95 18.64 2.53
CA LEU A 97 7.16 18.79 1.71
C LEU A 97 7.25 20.18 1.09
N ALA A 98 6.15 20.73 0.57
CA ALA A 98 6.10 22.07 0.00
C ALA A 98 6.38 23.16 1.05
N LEU A 99 5.78 23.08 2.24
CA LEU A 99 6.01 24.00 3.34
C LEU A 99 7.44 23.89 3.88
N GLY A 100 7.96 22.68 4.05
CA GLY A 100 9.34 22.44 4.46
C GLY A 100 10.34 23.02 3.45
N TYR A 101 10.07 22.86 2.16
CA TYR A 101 10.87 23.46 1.09
C TYR A 101 10.79 24.99 1.10
N ALA A 102 9.59 25.57 1.25
CA ALA A 102 9.39 27.01 1.33
C ALA A 102 10.11 27.63 2.55
N ALA A 103 10.02 26.98 3.72
CA ALA A 103 10.73 27.39 4.93
C ALA A 103 12.24 27.30 4.74
N TRP A 104 12.74 26.20 4.18
CA TRP A 104 14.17 26.06 3.84
C TRP A 104 14.64 27.17 2.89
N TRP A 105 13.84 27.48 1.87
CA TRP A 105 14.15 28.55 0.92
C TRP A 105 14.18 29.91 1.62
N TRP A 106 13.20 30.21 2.47
CA TRP A 106 13.16 31.44 3.26
C TRP A 106 14.39 31.60 4.15
N LEU A 107 14.74 30.54 4.91
CA LEU A 107 15.86 30.52 5.85
C LEU A 107 17.23 30.61 5.17
N ARG A 108 17.36 30.11 3.93
CA ARG A 108 18.61 30.19 3.15
C ARG A 108 18.93 31.61 2.64
N GLY A 109 18.03 32.57 2.84
CA GLY A 109 18.21 33.95 2.42
C GLY A 109 18.10 34.14 0.91
N ARG A 110 17.44 35.22 0.48
CA ARG A 110 17.29 35.60 -0.94
C ARG A 110 18.55 36.27 -1.49
N THR A 111 19.75 35.83 -1.13
CA THR A 111 20.99 36.46 -1.63
C THR A 111 21.30 35.96 -3.05
N MET A 112 20.54 36.46 -4.02
CA MET A 112 20.99 36.48 -5.41
C MET A 112 21.89 37.71 -5.55
N PRO A 113 23.14 37.57 -6.02
CA PRO A 113 23.96 38.72 -6.33
C PRO A 113 23.20 39.65 -7.31
N PRO A 114 23.21 40.98 -7.10
CA PRO A 114 22.54 41.93 -7.99
C PRO A 114 23.11 41.93 -9.42
N THR A 115 24.24 41.24 -9.65
CA THR A 115 24.97 41.12 -10.91
C THR A 115 24.44 40.03 -11.87
N VAL A 116 23.38 39.31 -11.51
CA VAL A 116 22.83 38.22 -12.36
C VAL A 116 21.81 38.79 -13.35
N THR A 117 21.97 38.53 -14.65
CA THR A 117 21.01 38.95 -15.67
C THR A 117 19.59 38.42 -15.42
N PRO A 118 18.53 39.17 -15.79
CA PRO A 118 17.14 38.76 -15.55
C PRO A 118 16.80 37.35 -16.04
N GLY A 119 17.28 36.95 -17.22
CA GLY A 119 17.08 35.60 -17.75
C GLY A 119 17.75 34.50 -16.92
N ARG A 120 19.00 34.71 -16.47
CA ARG A 120 19.70 33.76 -15.58
C ARG A 120 19.04 33.69 -14.19
N ARG A 121 18.46 34.79 -13.72
CA ARG A 121 17.69 34.84 -12.47
C ARG A 121 16.40 34.01 -12.59
N ALA A 122 15.65 34.19 -13.66
CA ALA A 122 14.44 33.42 -13.94
C ALA A 122 14.75 31.92 -14.04
N ALA A 123 15.76 31.53 -14.82
CA ALA A 123 16.18 30.13 -14.95
C ALA A 123 16.58 29.50 -13.60
N ARG A 124 17.28 30.22 -12.73
CA ARG A 124 17.65 29.72 -11.39
C ARG A 124 16.44 29.55 -10.47
N VAL A 125 15.46 30.45 -10.52
CA VAL A 125 14.22 30.31 -9.74
C VAL A 125 13.42 29.12 -10.28
N ALA A 126 13.26 29.03 -11.60
CA ALA A 126 12.59 27.92 -12.26
C ALA A 126 13.26 26.59 -11.89
N ALA A 127 14.58 26.46 -11.97
CA ALA A 127 15.30 25.24 -11.57
C ALA A 127 15.12 24.91 -10.08
N ARG A 128 15.12 25.92 -9.20
CA ARG A 128 14.89 25.71 -7.76
C ARG A 128 13.49 25.20 -7.45
N ILE A 129 12.47 25.59 -8.21
CA ILE A 129 11.10 25.09 -8.00
C ILE A 129 10.90 23.75 -8.73
N GLY A 130 11.38 23.67 -9.97
CA GLY A 130 11.22 22.52 -10.85
C GLY A 130 11.96 21.27 -10.35
N LEU A 131 13.19 21.38 -9.86
CA LEU A 131 13.96 20.19 -9.43
C LEU A 131 13.33 19.44 -8.25
N PRO A 132 12.86 20.08 -7.16
CA PRO A 132 12.13 19.39 -6.11
C PRO A 132 10.84 18.72 -6.60
N ILE A 133 10.07 19.37 -7.48
CA ILE A 133 8.86 18.80 -8.07
C ILE A 133 9.23 17.55 -8.87
N LEU A 134 10.23 17.65 -9.76
CA LEU A 134 10.74 16.52 -10.53
C LEU A 134 11.24 15.38 -9.64
N ALA A 135 11.89 15.70 -8.51
CA ALA A 135 12.34 14.69 -7.56
C ALA A 135 11.17 13.96 -6.89
N VAL A 136 10.12 14.68 -6.47
CA VAL A 136 8.91 14.06 -5.93
C VAL A 136 8.24 13.18 -6.98
N LEU A 137 8.06 13.69 -8.20
CA LEU A 137 7.49 12.92 -9.32
C LEU A 137 8.33 11.66 -9.59
N ALA A 138 9.66 11.78 -9.64
CA ALA A 138 10.55 10.64 -9.85
C ALA A 138 10.42 9.57 -8.76
N VAL A 139 10.19 9.96 -7.50
CA VAL A 139 9.94 9.00 -6.40
C VAL A 139 8.61 8.28 -6.60
N TYR A 140 7.53 8.99 -6.96
CA TYR A 140 6.22 8.37 -7.21
C TYR A 140 6.24 7.47 -8.44
N PHE A 141 6.81 7.93 -9.55
CA PHE A 141 7.00 7.10 -10.75
C PHE A 141 7.88 5.89 -10.45
N GLY A 142 8.96 6.09 -9.69
CA GLY A 142 9.84 5.01 -9.25
C GLY A 142 9.09 3.99 -8.39
N GLY A 143 8.26 4.43 -7.45
CA GLY A 143 7.42 3.57 -6.63
C GLY A 143 6.41 2.76 -7.42
N ALA A 144 5.80 3.36 -8.44
CA ALA A 144 4.80 2.72 -9.27
C ALA A 144 5.39 1.71 -10.28
N LEU A 145 6.60 1.97 -10.80
CA LEU A 145 7.15 1.26 -11.96
C LEU A 145 8.39 0.41 -11.70
N LEU A 146 9.21 0.73 -10.70
CA LEU A 146 10.49 0.05 -10.55
C LEU A 146 10.26 -1.40 -10.08
N PRO A 147 10.78 -2.41 -10.80
CA PRO A 147 10.79 -3.77 -10.29
C PRO A 147 11.67 -3.80 -9.05
N ARG A 148 11.14 -4.37 -7.97
CA ARG A 148 11.88 -4.57 -6.73
C ARG A 148 11.37 -5.80 -5.99
N PRO A 149 12.22 -6.45 -5.19
CA PRO A 149 11.78 -7.50 -4.28
C PRO A 149 10.67 -6.99 -3.38
N MET A 150 9.69 -7.84 -3.12
CA MET A 150 8.50 -7.52 -2.33
C MET A 150 8.57 -8.24 -0.99
N ALA A 151 8.10 -7.59 0.07
CA ALA A 151 7.83 -8.28 1.32
C ALA A 151 6.44 -8.93 1.24
N GLY A 152 6.38 -10.22 1.50
CA GLY A 152 5.20 -11.06 1.31
C GLY A 152 4.73 -11.69 2.61
N LEU A 153 3.47 -12.11 2.67
CA LEU A 153 2.94 -12.82 3.82
C LEU A 153 3.38 -14.28 3.81
N GLU A 154 3.84 -14.76 4.95
CA GLU A 154 4.13 -16.18 5.19
C GLU A 154 3.09 -16.72 6.17
N VAL A 155 2.46 -17.85 5.80
CA VAL A 155 1.37 -18.48 6.56
C VAL A 155 1.60 -19.98 6.72
N GLY A 156 0.96 -20.56 7.74
CA GLY A 156 1.00 -22.00 8.02
C GLY A 156 0.40 -22.87 6.89
N PRO A 157 0.60 -24.20 6.92
CA PRO A 157 0.21 -25.09 5.83
C PRO A 157 -1.29 -25.23 5.59
N ASP A 158 -2.09 -25.05 6.63
CA ASP A 158 -3.55 -25.17 6.58
C ASP A 158 -4.26 -23.82 6.44
N VAL A 159 -3.49 -22.74 6.25
CA VAL A 159 -4.02 -21.40 6.01
C VAL A 159 -3.71 -21.00 4.58
N VAL A 160 -4.71 -20.43 3.89
CA VAL A 160 -4.52 -19.79 2.59
C VAL A 160 -4.66 -18.28 2.76
N ALA A 161 -3.74 -17.54 2.14
CA ALA A 161 -3.87 -16.09 1.96
C ALA A 161 -4.57 -15.82 0.62
N ILE A 162 -5.66 -15.08 0.65
CA ILE A 162 -6.56 -14.85 -0.48
C ILE A 162 -6.68 -13.34 -0.72
N ASP A 163 -6.56 -12.95 -1.99
CA ASP A 163 -6.99 -11.64 -2.48
C ASP A 163 -8.34 -11.77 -3.17
N PHE A 164 -9.32 -10.94 -2.79
CA PHE A 164 -10.66 -10.98 -3.36
C PHE A 164 -10.91 -9.95 -4.46
N HIS A 165 -9.91 -9.13 -4.80
CA HIS A 165 -10.09 -8.01 -5.70
C HIS A 165 -8.79 -7.65 -6.43
N ALA A 166 -8.66 -8.10 -7.67
CA ALA A 166 -7.53 -7.76 -8.52
C ALA A 166 -7.95 -7.61 -9.98
N HIS A 167 -7.27 -6.73 -10.70
CA HIS A 167 -7.54 -6.42 -12.10
C HIS A 167 -6.36 -6.82 -12.99
N THR A 168 -6.66 -6.97 -14.26
CA THR A 168 -5.74 -7.28 -15.36
C THR A 168 -5.82 -6.19 -16.43
N ARG A 169 -5.02 -6.31 -17.49
CA ARG A 169 -5.10 -5.47 -18.71
C ARG A 169 -6.46 -5.49 -19.41
N TYR A 170 -7.32 -6.47 -19.09
CA TYR A 170 -8.64 -6.59 -19.68
C TYR A 170 -9.66 -5.65 -19.01
N SER A 171 -9.38 -5.17 -17.79
CA SER A 171 -10.15 -4.08 -17.20
C SER A 171 -9.81 -2.74 -17.84
N HIS A 172 -10.79 -1.83 -17.90
CA HIS A 172 -10.65 -0.51 -18.51
C HIS A 172 -9.63 0.42 -17.80
N ASP A 173 -9.29 0.11 -16.55
CA ASP A 173 -8.38 0.85 -15.67
C ASP A 173 -7.13 0.03 -15.29
N GLY A 174 -7.02 -1.20 -15.80
CA GLY A 174 -5.80 -2.00 -15.68
C GLY A 174 -4.66 -1.41 -16.50
N ARG A 175 -3.43 -1.55 -16.02
CA ARG A 175 -2.24 -1.18 -16.80
C ARG A 175 -2.21 -2.03 -18.09
N PRO A 176 -2.00 -1.45 -19.29
CA PRO A 176 -2.22 -2.16 -20.56
C PRO A 176 -1.40 -3.44 -20.79
N ASP A 177 -0.23 -3.54 -20.18
CA ASP A 177 0.67 -4.70 -20.23
C ASP A 177 0.56 -5.60 -18.97
N TRP A 178 -0.45 -5.41 -18.12
CA TRP A 178 -0.65 -6.18 -16.89
C TRP A 178 -1.40 -7.49 -17.15
N THR A 179 -0.69 -8.51 -17.58
CA THR A 179 -1.27 -9.81 -17.93
C THR A 179 -1.73 -10.59 -16.70
N PRO A 180 -2.60 -11.62 -16.85
CA PRO A 180 -2.92 -12.54 -15.76
C PRO A 180 -1.67 -13.20 -15.15
N GLU A 181 -0.64 -13.47 -15.94
CA GLU A 181 0.63 -14.01 -15.44
C GLU A 181 1.37 -12.99 -14.56
N ASP A 182 1.37 -11.70 -14.93
CA ASP A 182 1.95 -10.64 -14.09
C ASP A 182 1.19 -10.50 -12.76
N VAL A 183 -0.14 -10.65 -12.80
CA VAL A 183 -0.98 -10.73 -11.59
C VAL A 183 -0.54 -11.90 -10.72
N ARG A 184 -0.39 -13.10 -11.30
CA ARG A 184 0.05 -14.30 -10.58
C ARG A 184 1.41 -14.09 -9.92
N ASP A 185 2.36 -13.53 -10.67
CA ASP A 185 3.72 -13.29 -10.21
C ASP A 185 3.78 -12.28 -9.07
N TRP A 186 3.05 -11.17 -9.19
CA TRP A 186 2.98 -10.16 -8.13
C TRP A 186 2.34 -10.72 -6.86
N HIS A 187 1.26 -11.48 -6.99
CA HIS A 187 0.59 -12.06 -5.83
C HIS A 187 1.41 -13.18 -5.19
N ARG A 188 2.21 -13.92 -5.96
CA ARG A 188 3.19 -14.86 -5.43
C ARG A 188 4.23 -14.14 -4.60
N ASP A 189 4.80 -13.06 -5.12
CA ASP A 189 5.79 -12.23 -4.42
C ASP A 189 5.19 -11.58 -3.15
N ALA A 190 3.88 -11.32 -3.15
CA ALA A 190 3.12 -10.80 -2.02
C ALA A 190 2.70 -11.86 -0.98
N GLY A 191 2.90 -13.15 -1.26
CA GLY A 191 2.58 -14.25 -0.35
C GLY A 191 1.13 -14.76 -0.39
N PHE A 192 0.39 -14.53 -1.49
CA PHE A 192 -0.94 -15.11 -1.67
C PHE A 192 -0.86 -16.57 -2.14
N GLY A 193 -1.90 -17.35 -1.84
CA GLY A 193 -2.14 -18.68 -2.43
C GLY A 193 -3.26 -18.67 -3.47
N ALA A 194 -4.18 -17.72 -3.38
CA ALA A 194 -5.27 -17.53 -4.33
C ALA A 194 -5.63 -16.06 -4.53
N VAL A 195 -6.14 -15.74 -5.71
CA VAL A 195 -6.53 -14.39 -6.12
C VAL A 195 -7.78 -14.48 -6.95
N TYR A 196 -8.80 -13.70 -6.62
CA TYR A 196 -9.94 -13.50 -7.50
C TYR A 196 -9.65 -12.37 -8.50
N VAL A 197 -9.69 -12.71 -9.78
CA VAL A 197 -9.57 -11.74 -10.88
C VAL A 197 -10.96 -11.18 -11.17
N SER A 198 -11.15 -9.88 -10.94
CA SER A 198 -12.45 -9.21 -10.91
C SER A 198 -12.54 -8.05 -11.92
N ASP A 199 -12.00 -8.24 -13.13
CA ASP A 199 -12.00 -7.21 -14.18
C ASP A 199 -13.38 -6.59 -14.42
N HIS A 200 -13.42 -5.29 -14.74
CA HIS A 200 -14.68 -4.63 -15.07
C HIS A 200 -15.26 -5.09 -16.41
N ARG A 201 -16.52 -5.55 -16.39
CA ARG A 201 -17.35 -5.84 -17.59
C ARG A 201 -16.79 -6.92 -18.52
N THR A 202 -15.85 -7.72 -18.05
CA THR A 202 -15.25 -8.78 -18.84
C THR A 202 -14.82 -9.94 -17.96
N PHE A 203 -14.74 -11.12 -18.55
CA PHE A 203 -14.19 -12.31 -17.91
C PHE A 203 -12.88 -12.75 -18.56
N GLU A 204 -12.34 -11.97 -19.50
CA GLU A 204 -11.17 -12.39 -20.29
C GLU A 204 -9.93 -12.64 -19.43
N GLY A 205 -9.60 -11.72 -18.51
CA GLY A 205 -8.46 -11.91 -17.61
C GLY A 205 -8.65 -13.09 -16.66
N ALA A 206 -9.86 -13.27 -16.12
CA ALA A 206 -10.21 -14.41 -15.29
C ALA A 206 -10.10 -15.75 -16.06
N ARG A 207 -10.56 -15.82 -17.31
CA ARG A 207 -10.50 -17.02 -18.16
C ARG A 207 -9.08 -17.40 -18.56
N ASP A 208 -8.31 -16.41 -19.00
CA ASP A 208 -6.92 -16.58 -19.39
C ASP A 208 -6.10 -17.05 -18.18
N GLY A 209 -6.21 -16.34 -17.06
CA GLY A 209 -5.58 -16.71 -15.80
C GLY A 209 -5.98 -18.11 -15.30
N TRP A 210 -7.26 -18.46 -15.44
CA TRP A 210 -7.77 -19.78 -15.07
C TRP A 210 -7.20 -20.91 -15.92
N SER A 211 -7.09 -20.71 -17.24
CA SER A 211 -6.55 -21.73 -18.16
C SER A 211 -5.09 -22.06 -17.88
N ASN A 212 -4.35 -21.13 -17.28
CA ASN A 212 -2.94 -21.26 -16.92
C ASN A 212 -2.74 -21.59 -15.42
N ASN A 213 -3.79 -21.98 -14.70
CA ASN A 213 -3.65 -22.37 -13.31
C ASN A 213 -2.81 -23.65 -13.14
N PRO A 214 -2.11 -23.80 -12.01
CA PRO A 214 -1.48 -25.07 -11.68
C PRO A 214 -2.52 -26.17 -11.49
N LEU A 215 -2.11 -27.43 -11.67
CA LEU A 215 -2.98 -28.59 -11.46
C LEU A 215 -3.49 -28.64 -10.02
N LEU A 216 -2.61 -28.34 -9.06
CA LEU A 216 -2.91 -28.27 -7.63
C LEU A 216 -2.62 -26.86 -7.12
N ALA A 217 -3.50 -26.34 -6.27
CA ALA A 217 -3.39 -24.99 -5.76
C ALA A 217 -2.12 -24.74 -4.93
N GLY A 218 -1.50 -25.78 -4.37
CA GLY A 218 -0.24 -25.66 -3.63
C GLY A 218 1.01 -25.47 -4.50
N GLN A 219 0.91 -25.61 -5.83
CA GLN A 219 2.06 -25.52 -6.75
C GLN A 219 2.33 -24.08 -7.23
N GLY A 220 1.45 -23.14 -6.91
CA GLY A 220 1.55 -21.73 -7.30
C GLY A 220 0.27 -20.98 -6.97
N VAL A 221 0.23 -19.67 -7.24
CA VAL A 221 -0.98 -18.88 -7.00
C VAL A 221 -2.09 -19.29 -7.96
N SER A 222 -3.25 -19.63 -7.40
CA SER A 222 -4.45 -19.92 -8.19
C SER A 222 -5.20 -18.63 -8.52
N LEU A 223 -5.40 -18.35 -9.80
CA LEU A 223 -6.25 -17.27 -10.28
C LEU A 223 -7.68 -17.78 -10.42
N LEU A 224 -8.57 -17.28 -9.57
CA LEU A 224 -9.96 -17.69 -9.47
C LEU A 224 -10.85 -16.65 -10.16
N PRO A 225 -11.95 -17.07 -10.80
CA PRO A 225 -12.78 -16.16 -11.57
C PRO A 225 -13.69 -15.33 -10.66
N ALA A 226 -13.71 -14.02 -10.86
CA ALA A 226 -14.70 -13.09 -10.36
C ALA A 226 -15.04 -12.05 -11.44
N ILE A 227 -15.91 -11.10 -11.10
CA ILE A 227 -16.15 -9.89 -11.88
C ILE A 227 -16.57 -8.77 -10.93
N GLU A 228 -16.06 -7.56 -11.15
CA GLU A 228 -16.54 -6.36 -10.46
C GLU A 228 -17.65 -5.68 -11.27
N VAL A 229 -18.83 -5.60 -10.66
CA VAL A 229 -20.05 -5.07 -11.27
C VAL A 229 -20.75 -4.09 -10.34
N VAL A 230 -21.77 -3.41 -10.84
CA VAL A 230 -22.61 -2.51 -10.06
C VAL A 230 -23.89 -3.21 -9.63
N TRP A 231 -24.24 -3.08 -8.35
CA TRP A 231 -25.52 -3.52 -7.82
C TRP A 231 -26.08 -2.44 -6.89
N LYS A 232 -27.31 -1.99 -7.17
CA LYS A 232 -27.98 -0.90 -6.41
C LYS A 232 -27.14 0.39 -6.28
N GLY A 233 -26.29 0.65 -7.28
CA GLY A 233 -25.43 1.83 -7.32
C GLY A 233 -24.08 1.67 -6.64
N GLU A 234 -23.81 0.52 -6.03
CA GLU A 234 -22.53 0.20 -5.38
C GLU A 234 -21.74 -0.83 -6.17
N HIS A 235 -20.42 -0.83 -6.00
CA HIS A 235 -19.55 -1.82 -6.62
C HIS A 235 -19.53 -3.10 -5.78
N VAL A 236 -19.69 -4.24 -6.45
CA VAL A 236 -19.62 -5.56 -5.82
C VAL A 236 -18.80 -6.52 -6.66
N ASN A 237 -18.00 -7.35 -6.00
CA ASN A 237 -17.35 -8.50 -6.63
C ASN A 237 -18.28 -9.72 -6.53
N VAL A 238 -18.47 -10.41 -7.66
CA VAL A 238 -19.19 -11.69 -7.69
C VAL A 238 -18.20 -12.82 -7.95
N LEU A 239 -18.10 -13.77 -7.03
CA LEU A 239 -17.19 -14.92 -7.15
C LEU A 239 -17.76 -16.01 -8.06
N ASP A 240 -16.88 -16.75 -8.75
CA ASP A 240 -17.18 -17.80 -9.74
C ASP A 240 -18.20 -17.38 -10.81
N ALA A 241 -18.23 -16.07 -11.09
CA ALA A 241 -19.25 -15.40 -11.87
C ALA A 241 -19.38 -15.91 -13.30
N ASP A 242 -18.28 -16.17 -14.00
CA ASP A 242 -18.35 -16.65 -15.40
C ASP A 242 -18.85 -18.09 -15.52
N ARG A 243 -18.50 -18.94 -14.54
CA ARG A 243 -18.70 -20.39 -14.63
C ARG A 243 -20.05 -20.82 -14.09
N MET A 244 -20.47 -20.24 -12.96
CA MET A 244 -21.69 -20.63 -12.28
C MET A 244 -22.81 -19.60 -12.40
N TYR A 245 -22.46 -18.31 -12.44
CA TYR A 245 -23.45 -17.23 -12.26
C TYR A 245 -23.53 -16.27 -13.44
N ARG A 246 -23.07 -16.63 -14.65
CA ARG A 246 -23.03 -15.71 -15.78
C ARG A 246 -24.40 -15.13 -16.15
N GLY A 247 -25.46 -15.88 -15.88
CA GLY A 247 -26.84 -15.47 -16.12
C GLY A 247 -27.37 -14.38 -15.18
N ILE A 248 -26.66 -14.01 -14.10
CA ILE A 248 -27.12 -12.96 -13.17
C ILE A 248 -26.77 -11.54 -13.61
N PHE A 249 -26.09 -11.37 -14.75
CA PHE A 249 -25.64 -10.08 -15.24
C PHE A 249 -26.44 -9.61 -16.45
N ASN A 250 -26.54 -8.30 -16.63
CA ASN A 250 -27.06 -7.74 -17.86
C ASN A 250 -26.12 -8.04 -19.06
N ALA A 251 -26.61 -7.78 -20.28
CA ALA A 251 -25.84 -8.03 -21.50
C ALA A 251 -24.49 -7.29 -21.58
N THR A 252 -24.35 -6.19 -20.83
CA THR A 252 -23.10 -5.39 -20.79
C THR A 252 -22.11 -5.85 -19.72
N LEU A 253 -22.50 -6.85 -18.90
CA LEU A 253 -21.74 -7.31 -17.73
C LEU A 253 -21.41 -6.18 -16.74
N ARG A 254 -22.18 -5.09 -16.77
CA ARG A 254 -21.95 -3.93 -15.92
C ARG A 254 -22.75 -4.01 -14.64
N ASP A 255 -23.99 -4.49 -14.73
CA ASP A 255 -24.93 -4.46 -13.62
C ASP A 255 -25.50 -5.86 -13.40
N ILE A 256 -25.85 -6.14 -12.15
CA ILE A 256 -26.58 -7.35 -11.76
C ILE A 256 -28.06 -7.22 -12.18
N ASP A 257 -28.59 -8.26 -12.82
CA ASP A 257 -30.02 -8.48 -12.99
C ASP A 257 -30.61 -9.03 -11.68
N GLU A 258 -31.50 -8.25 -11.06
CA GLU A 258 -32.02 -8.55 -9.72
C GLU A 258 -32.93 -9.78 -9.70
N ASP A 259 -33.69 -10.03 -10.77
CA ASP A 259 -34.58 -11.18 -10.84
C ASP A 259 -33.75 -12.45 -11.05
N ALA A 260 -32.73 -12.39 -11.91
CA ALA A 260 -31.78 -13.49 -12.08
C ALA A 260 -30.98 -13.77 -10.80
N LEU A 261 -30.51 -12.72 -10.09
CA LEU A 261 -29.86 -12.88 -8.79
C LEU A 261 -30.80 -13.52 -7.77
N ARG A 262 -32.06 -13.08 -7.69
CA ARG A 262 -33.06 -13.67 -6.78
C ARG A 262 -33.27 -15.15 -7.08
N LEU A 263 -33.42 -15.51 -8.35
CA LEU A 263 -33.60 -16.91 -8.77
C LEU A 263 -32.35 -17.76 -8.47
N ALA A 264 -31.15 -17.27 -8.80
CA ALA A 264 -29.90 -17.96 -8.50
C ALA A 264 -29.72 -18.16 -6.99
N SER A 265 -30.06 -17.14 -6.19
CA SER A 265 -29.95 -17.19 -4.74
C SER A 265 -30.94 -18.15 -4.09
N ALA A 266 -32.03 -18.53 -4.76
CA ALA A 266 -33.00 -19.50 -4.23
C ALA A 266 -32.44 -20.93 -4.14
N VAL A 267 -31.32 -21.22 -4.82
CA VAL A 267 -30.64 -22.51 -4.77
C VAL A 267 -29.75 -22.57 -3.53
N THR A 268 -30.31 -23.08 -2.43
CA THR A 268 -29.62 -23.14 -1.14
C THR A 268 -28.31 -23.92 -1.20
N GLY A 269 -27.23 -23.34 -0.67
CA GLY A 269 -25.89 -23.92 -0.66
C GLY A 269 -25.01 -23.55 -1.86
N ASN A 270 -25.63 -23.06 -2.95
CA ASN A 270 -24.97 -22.55 -4.16
C ASN A 270 -25.45 -21.14 -4.47
N GLU A 271 -25.70 -20.33 -3.44
CA GLU A 271 -26.01 -18.92 -3.63
C GLU A 271 -24.77 -18.16 -4.13
N PRO A 272 -24.94 -17.17 -5.03
CA PRO A 272 -23.86 -16.27 -5.41
C PRO A 272 -23.21 -15.63 -4.18
N VAL A 273 -21.87 -15.57 -4.16
CA VAL A 273 -21.13 -14.82 -3.15
C VAL A 273 -20.84 -13.44 -3.71
N LEU A 274 -21.60 -12.46 -3.21
CA LEU A 274 -21.39 -11.03 -3.48
C LEU A 274 -20.54 -10.44 -2.36
N ILE A 275 -19.51 -9.70 -2.74
CA ILE A 275 -18.63 -8.95 -1.84
C ILE A 275 -18.84 -7.46 -2.10
N GLU A 276 -19.24 -6.71 -1.07
CA GLU A 276 -19.27 -5.25 -1.14
C GLU A 276 -17.84 -4.71 -1.14
N THR A 277 -17.46 -3.96 -2.19
CA THR A 277 -16.11 -3.41 -2.33
C THR A 277 -16.01 -1.99 -1.77
N LEU A 278 -14.80 -1.57 -1.43
CA LEU A 278 -14.50 -0.21 -1.00
C LEU A 278 -13.71 0.55 -2.08
N PRO A 279 -13.88 1.88 -2.21
CA PRO A 279 -14.83 2.72 -1.48
C PRO A 279 -16.28 2.53 -1.96
N GLY A 280 -17.24 2.56 -1.03
CA GLY A 280 -18.67 2.39 -1.29
C GLY A 280 -19.58 3.05 -0.24
N ASP A 281 -20.85 3.26 -0.55
CA ASP A 281 -21.87 3.76 0.39
C ASP A 281 -22.52 2.59 1.15
N LEU A 282 -21.96 2.29 2.32
CA LEU A 282 -22.43 1.22 3.21
C LEU A 282 -23.90 1.35 3.65
N SER A 283 -24.58 2.48 3.40
CA SER A 283 -26.02 2.61 3.67
C SER A 283 -26.90 1.97 2.59
N ARG A 284 -26.34 1.69 1.41
CA ARG A 284 -27.01 1.06 0.26
C ARG A 284 -26.75 -0.43 0.14
N MET A 285 -25.74 -0.94 0.86
CA MET A 285 -25.41 -2.35 0.93
C MET A 285 -26.63 -3.18 1.37
N ILE A 286 -26.97 -4.21 0.59
CA ILE A 286 -28.06 -5.15 0.90
C ILE A 286 -27.45 -6.49 1.30
N PRO A 287 -27.44 -6.85 2.60
CA PRO A 287 -26.92 -8.13 3.06
C PRO A 287 -27.86 -9.28 2.70
N ALA A 288 -27.30 -10.46 2.47
CA ALA A 288 -28.08 -11.69 2.46
C ALA A 288 -28.67 -11.93 3.87
N ARG A 289 -29.92 -12.40 3.95
CA ARG A 289 -30.62 -12.68 5.22
C ARG A 289 -30.49 -14.13 5.68
N GLY A 290 -29.65 -14.92 5.00
CA GLY A 290 -29.46 -16.34 5.24
C GLY A 290 -29.40 -17.15 3.94
N PRO A 291 -29.43 -18.49 4.04
CA PRO A 291 -29.53 -19.37 2.88
C PRO A 291 -30.76 -19.07 2.04
N GLY A 292 -30.67 -19.21 0.71
CA GLY A 292 -31.79 -18.99 -0.19
C GLY A 292 -32.11 -17.51 -0.49
N THR A 293 -31.32 -16.56 0.03
CA THR A 293 -31.60 -15.12 -0.11
C THR A 293 -30.50 -14.39 -0.87
N PRO A 294 -30.88 -13.43 -1.75
CA PRO A 294 -29.90 -12.60 -2.45
C PRO A 294 -29.29 -11.57 -1.50
N GLY A 295 -28.03 -11.24 -1.73
CA GLY A 295 -27.36 -10.15 -1.05
C GLY A 295 -25.87 -10.38 -0.85
N VAL A 296 -25.24 -9.34 -0.33
CA VAL A 296 -23.83 -9.34 0.07
C VAL A 296 -23.62 -10.36 1.19
N ARG A 297 -22.55 -11.14 1.08
CA ARG A 297 -22.11 -12.14 2.07
C ARG A 297 -20.74 -11.83 2.68
N ALA A 298 -19.99 -10.92 2.06
CA ALA A 298 -18.73 -10.44 2.57
C ALA A 298 -18.57 -8.94 2.34
N LEU A 299 -17.81 -8.28 3.18
CA LEU A 299 -17.53 -6.85 3.10
C LEU A 299 -16.03 -6.63 3.08
N GLU A 300 -15.53 -5.86 2.12
CA GLU A 300 -14.14 -5.42 2.15
C GLU A 300 -13.88 -4.57 3.39
N LEU A 301 -12.88 -4.98 4.17
CA LEU A 301 -12.31 -4.19 5.26
C LEU A 301 -11.10 -3.41 4.78
N ILE A 302 -10.33 -3.99 3.86
CA ILE A 302 -9.13 -3.40 3.28
C ILE A 302 -9.27 -3.43 1.78
N ASP A 303 -9.24 -2.26 1.18
CA ASP A 303 -9.05 -2.06 -0.26
C ASP A 303 -7.71 -1.35 -0.45
N GLY A 304 -6.88 -1.86 -1.34
CA GLY A 304 -5.52 -1.36 -1.57
C GLY A 304 -5.46 -0.03 -2.34
N ALA A 305 -6.56 0.46 -2.90
CA ALA A 305 -6.58 1.76 -3.55
C ALA A 305 -6.54 2.90 -2.50
N PRO A 306 -5.90 4.05 -2.79
CA PRO A 306 -5.78 5.15 -1.82
C PRO A 306 -7.11 5.69 -1.28
N LYS A 307 -8.21 5.55 -2.03
CA LYS A 307 -9.55 5.93 -1.58
C LYS A 307 -10.13 4.89 -0.61
N GLY A 308 -10.02 3.60 -0.94
CA GLY A 308 -10.49 2.52 -0.08
C GLY A 308 -9.70 2.44 1.22
N LEU A 309 -8.36 2.57 1.19
CA LEU A 309 -7.53 2.73 2.39
C LEU A 309 -8.01 3.85 3.30
N GLY A 310 -8.36 5.00 2.69
CA GLY A 310 -8.89 6.15 3.42
C GLY A 310 -10.24 5.88 4.07
N GLN A 311 -11.16 5.24 3.35
CA GLN A 311 -12.47 4.87 3.90
C GLN A 311 -12.33 3.80 4.99
N ALA A 312 -11.59 2.72 4.72
CA ALA A 312 -11.32 1.65 5.68
C ALA A 312 -10.83 2.20 7.03
N ARG A 313 -9.86 3.12 7.03
CA ARG A 313 -9.34 3.73 8.27
C ARG A 313 -10.37 4.58 9.01
N ARG A 314 -11.15 5.39 8.29
CA ARG A 314 -12.18 6.23 8.91
C ARG A 314 -13.36 5.40 9.41
N GLU A 315 -13.80 4.43 8.64
CA GLU A 315 -15.05 3.71 8.89
C GLU A 315 -14.82 2.32 9.49
N ARG A 316 -13.58 1.95 9.86
CA ARG A 316 -13.22 0.63 10.41
C ARG A 316 -14.22 0.10 11.44
N ALA A 317 -14.49 0.89 12.47
CA ALA A 317 -15.41 0.50 13.54
C ALA A 317 -16.85 0.26 13.02
N ARG A 318 -17.29 1.03 12.02
CA ARG A 318 -18.59 0.85 11.36
C ARG A 318 -18.60 -0.40 10.49
N ILE A 319 -17.56 -0.61 9.67
CA ILE A 319 -17.41 -1.78 8.79
C ILE A 319 -17.41 -3.06 9.62
N VAL A 320 -16.55 -3.13 10.65
CA VAL A 320 -16.46 -4.29 11.56
C VAL A 320 -17.77 -4.54 12.27
N LYS A 321 -18.40 -3.49 12.83
CA LYS A 321 -19.70 -3.62 13.50
C LYS A 321 -20.80 -4.11 12.54
N LEU A 322 -20.80 -3.61 11.30
CA LEU A 322 -21.78 -4.00 10.29
C LEU A 322 -21.62 -5.49 9.95
N ALA A 323 -20.38 -5.91 9.69
CA ALA A 323 -20.05 -7.30 9.39
C ALA A 323 -20.40 -8.24 10.55
N ASP A 324 -20.07 -7.89 11.78
CA ASP A 324 -20.44 -8.66 12.99
C ASP A 324 -21.96 -8.74 13.14
N SER A 325 -22.67 -7.61 13.01
CA SER A 325 -24.14 -7.56 13.20
C SER A 325 -24.95 -8.27 12.13
N LEU A 326 -24.40 -8.41 10.92
CA LEU A 326 -25.05 -9.00 9.76
C LEU A 326 -24.46 -10.37 9.38
N ASP A 327 -23.53 -10.88 10.20
CA ASP A 327 -22.79 -12.11 9.96
C ASP A 327 -22.13 -12.19 8.57
N LEU A 328 -21.48 -11.09 8.16
CA LEU A 328 -20.75 -10.99 6.90
C LEU A 328 -19.27 -11.29 7.11
N ALA A 329 -18.68 -12.08 6.21
CA ALA A 329 -17.22 -12.26 6.20
C ALA A 329 -16.51 -10.92 5.97
N LEU A 330 -15.33 -10.74 6.56
CA LEU A 330 -14.47 -9.60 6.26
C LEU A 330 -13.38 -10.04 5.29
N VAL A 331 -13.15 -9.25 4.24
CA VAL A 331 -12.12 -9.58 3.24
C VAL A 331 -11.19 -8.40 2.98
N ALA A 332 -10.03 -8.70 2.40
CA ALA A 332 -9.13 -7.75 1.80
C ALA A 332 -9.07 -7.94 0.28
N GLY A 333 -9.04 -6.81 -0.42
CA GLY A 333 -8.77 -6.68 -1.83
C GLY A 333 -7.51 -5.84 -2.05
N SER A 334 -6.56 -6.28 -2.88
CA SER A 334 -5.46 -5.38 -3.28
C SER A 334 -5.95 -4.27 -4.20
N ASN A 335 -7.04 -4.52 -4.92
CA ASN A 335 -7.55 -3.68 -5.99
C ASN A 335 -6.41 -3.28 -6.95
N HIS A 336 -5.58 -4.27 -7.28
CA HIS A 336 -4.32 -4.04 -7.97
C HIS A 336 -4.53 -3.92 -9.48
N HIS A 337 -4.04 -2.82 -10.04
CA HIS A 337 -4.17 -2.47 -11.46
C HIS A 337 -2.82 -2.51 -12.21
N GLY A 338 -1.80 -3.10 -11.62
CA GLY A 338 -0.46 -3.21 -12.23
C GLY A 338 0.57 -2.19 -11.76
N TRP A 339 0.33 -1.50 -10.65
CA TRP A 339 1.20 -0.43 -10.16
C TRP A 339 1.70 -0.71 -8.75
N GLY A 340 3.00 -0.53 -8.55
CA GLY A 340 3.63 -0.73 -7.26
C GLY A 340 3.96 -2.18 -6.93
N ARG A 341 4.64 -2.37 -5.80
CA ARG A 341 5.18 -3.66 -5.31
C ARG A 341 4.92 -3.80 -3.82
N THR A 342 3.66 -3.58 -3.41
CA THR A 342 3.26 -3.55 -2.00
C THR A 342 1.81 -4.01 -1.86
N ALA A 343 1.55 -5.05 -1.06
CA ALA A 343 0.20 -5.47 -0.70
C ALA A 343 -0.21 -4.76 0.60
N ALA A 344 -1.43 -4.21 0.63
CA ALA A 344 -1.95 -3.49 1.78
C ALA A 344 -2.54 -4.41 2.85
N GLY A 345 -3.11 -5.54 2.44
CA GLY A 345 -3.69 -6.53 3.32
C GLY A 345 -3.94 -7.85 2.62
N TRP A 346 -4.35 -8.84 3.41
CA TRP A 346 -4.61 -10.22 2.99
C TRP A 346 -5.83 -10.75 3.74
N THR A 347 -6.59 -11.63 3.10
CA THR A 347 -7.61 -12.43 3.80
C THR A 347 -7.02 -13.79 4.13
N LEU A 348 -7.04 -14.18 5.39
CA LEU A 348 -6.63 -15.50 5.83
C LEU A 348 -7.84 -16.39 6.06
N MET A 349 -7.76 -17.62 5.55
CA MET A 349 -8.80 -18.63 5.76
C MET A 349 -8.16 -19.97 6.11
N ALA A 350 -8.66 -20.60 7.17
CA ALA A 350 -8.26 -21.95 7.54
C ALA A 350 -8.93 -22.97 6.62
N LEU A 351 -8.18 -23.54 5.69
CA LEU A 351 -8.62 -24.57 4.74
C LEU A 351 -7.61 -25.73 4.75
N PRO A 352 -7.71 -26.67 5.70
CA PRO A 352 -6.79 -27.81 5.76
C PRO A 352 -6.75 -28.59 4.44
N GLY A 353 -5.55 -28.92 3.97
CA GLY A 353 -5.35 -29.66 2.72
C GLY A 353 -5.55 -28.85 1.43
N TRP A 354 -5.75 -27.52 1.49
CA TRP A 354 -5.97 -26.70 0.30
C TRP A 354 -4.88 -26.83 -0.77
N ARG A 355 -3.64 -27.08 -0.36
CA ARG A 355 -2.49 -27.26 -1.28
C ARG A 355 -2.63 -28.47 -2.19
N GLY A 356 -3.35 -29.50 -1.75
CA GLY A 356 -3.66 -30.70 -2.54
C GLY A 356 -4.95 -30.59 -3.34
N ALA A 357 -5.69 -29.49 -3.21
CA ALA A 357 -6.94 -29.26 -3.92
C ALA A 357 -6.66 -28.74 -5.34
N THR A 358 -7.55 -29.06 -6.29
CA THR A 358 -7.58 -28.38 -7.58
C THR A 358 -8.10 -26.94 -7.40
N PRO A 359 -7.83 -26.01 -8.33
CA PRO A 359 -8.39 -24.65 -8.28
C PRO A 359 -9.92 -24.61 -8.14
N VAL A 360 -10.64 -25.58 -8.74
CA VAL A 360 -12.10 -25.73 -8.61
C VAL A 360 -12.49 -26.07 -7.18
N GLN A 361 -11.81 -27.04 -6.58
CA GLN A 361 -12.07 -27.44 -5.20
C GLN A 361 -11.74 -26.32 -4.22
N LEU A 362 -10.66 -25.58 -4.48
CA LEU A 362 -10.28 -24.42 -3.68
C LEU A 362 -11.33 -23.31 -3.74
N ALA A 363 -11.74 -22.87 -4.94
CA ALA A 363 -12.80 -21.86 -5.09
C ALA A 363 -14.09 -22.27 -4.37
N ALA A 364 -14.54 -23.51 -4.58
CA ALA A 364 -15.73 -24.04 -3.93
C ALA A 364 -15.59 -24.10 -2.40
N ALA A 365 -14.40 -24.38 -1.86
CA ALA A 365 -14.14 -24.38 -0.43
C ALA A 365 -14.17 -22.96 0.16
N ILE A 366 -13.55 -21.98 -0.52
CA ILE A 366 -13.55 -20.57 -0.13
C ILE A 366 -14.97 -20.02 -0.07
N GLU A 367 -15.74 -20.17 -1.15
CA GLU A 367 -17.11 -19.67 -1.21
C GLU A 367 -18.02 -20.34 -0.19
N ARG A 368 -17.88 -21.66 0.01
CA ARG A 368 -18.64 -22.38 1.02
C ARG A 368 -18.30 -21.89 2.43
N SER A 369 -17.04 -21.56 2.70
CA SER A 369 -16.62 -20.98 3.97
C SER A 369 -17.29 -19.63 4.21
N ILE A 370 -17.29 -18.73 3.21
CA ILE A 370 -17.97 -17.44 3.30
C ILE A 370 -19.48 -17.63 3.50
N ARG A 371 -20.12 -18.51 2.72
CA ARG A 371 -21.58 -18.76 2.82
C ARG A 371 -22.01 -19.27 4.20
N ARG A 372 -21.19 -20.10 4.85
CA ARG A 372 -21.57 -20.82 6.08
C ARG A 372 -20.99 -20.23 7.36
N GLY A 373 -19.82 -19.61 7.29
CA GLY A 373 -19.08 -19.15 8.46
C GLY A 373 -19.21 -17.65 8.74
N GLY A 374 -19.75 -16.87 7.80
CA GLY A 374 -20.04 -15.46 8.00
C GLY A 374 -18.85 -14.68 8.54
N TYR A 375 -19.06 -13.88 9.59
CA TYR A 375 -18.02 -13.06 10.20
C TYR A 375 -16.81 -13.86 10.70
N GLY A 376 -17.03 -15.07 11.22
CA GLY A 376 -15.97 -15.95 11.75
C GLY A 376 -15.22 -16.76 10.69
N SER A 377 -15.57 -16.65 9.40
CA SER A 377 -14.97 -17.47 8.33
C SER A 377 -13.58 -17.01 7.89
N THR A 378 -13.16 -15.80 8.27
CA THR A 378 -11.98 -15.12 7.73
C THR A 378 -11.28 -14.30 8.81
N LEU A 379 -9.97 -14.12 8.64
CA LEU A 379 -9.16 -13.17 9.40
C LEU A 379 -8.50 -12.20 8.41
N VAL A 380 -8.79 -10.91 8.50
CA VAL A 380 -8.16 -9.91 7.64
C VAL A 380 -6.90 -9.37 8.31
N VAL A 381 -5.77 -9.47 7.63
CA VAL A 381 -4.48 -8.96 8.09
C VAL A 381 -4.11 -7.74 7.24
N GLU A 382 -3.67 -6.65 7.86
CA GLU A 382 -3.20 -5.45 7.17
C GLU A 382 -1.74 -5.13 7.51
N ARG A 383 -1.05 -4.47 6.58
CA ARG A 383 0.22 -3.81 6.89
C ARG A 383 0.00 -2.62 7.80
N TYR A 384 0.88 -2.46 8.78
CA TYR A 384 0.84 -1.32 9.68
C TYR A 384 1.18 -0.01 8.93
N VAL A 385 0.31 0.99 9.07
CA VAL A 385 0.61 2.40 8.82
C VAL A 385 0.02 3.22 9.96
N ALA A 386 0.69 4.29 10.38
CA ALA A 386 0.14 5.19 11.37
C ALA A 386 -1.16 5.82 10.83
N ASP A 387 -2.25 5.68 11.59
CA ASP A 387 -3.52 6.30 11.24
C ASP A 387 -3.46 7.81 11.53
N THR A 388 -3.47 8.59 10.46
CA THR A 388 -3.49 10.06 10.52
C THR A 388 -4.69 10.65 9.79
N GLU A 389 -5.74 9.86 9.55
CA GLU A 389 -6.92 10.28 8.79
C GLU A 389 -7.77 11.38 9.46
N ARG A 390 -7.55 11.65 10.76
CA ARG A 390 -8.45 12.48 11.57
C ARG A 390 -7.72 13.51 12.41
N GLY A 391 -8.39 14.65 12.59
CA GLY A 391 -8.01 15.71 13.52
C GLY A 391 -6.59 16.23 13.32
N VAL A 392 -5.91 16.48 14.44
CA VAL A 392 -4.55 17.05 14.49
C VAL A 392 -3.47 16.13 13.95
N ALA A 393 -3.75 14.83 13.76
CA ALA A 393 -2.78 13.89 13.22
C ALA A 393 -2.55 14.09 11.72
N LEU A 394 -3.55 14.56 10.97
CA LEU A 394 -3.46 14.76 9.52
C LEU A 394 -2.33 15.73 9.10
N PRO A 395 -2.19 16.95 9.66
CA PRO A 395 -1.06 17.83 9.34
C PRO A 395 0.29 17.26 9.83
N LEU A 396 0.28 16.27 10.73
CA LEU A 396 1.46 15.55 11.21
C LEU A 396 1.69 14.23 10.46
N THR A 397 1.05 14.04 9.30
CA THR A 397 1.16 12.80 8.51
C THR A 397 2.61 12.43 8.25
N ALA A 398 3.40 13.33 7.64
CA ALA A 398 4.78 13.01 7.27
C ALA A 398 5.63 12.51 8.47
N PRO A 399 5.75 13.22 9.60
CA PRO A 399 6.54 12.71 10.72
C PRO A 399 5.94 11.45 11.37
N LEU A 400 4.61 11.34 11.50
CA LEU A 400 3.97 10.20 12.18
C LEU A 400 4.04 8.91 11.37
N VAL A 401 3.82 8.97 10.05
CA VAL A 401 3.89 7.78 9.19
C VAL A 401 5.33 7.33 8.98
N THR A 402 6.29 8.26 8.87
CA THR A 402 7.73 7.92 8.86
C THR A 402 8.17 7.30 10.18
N TRP A 403 7.76 7.85 11.33
CA TRP A 403 8.05 7.22 12.62
C TRP A 403 7.42 5.84 12.74
N GLY A 404 6.18 5.69 12.27
CA GLY A 404 5.50 4.41 12.15
C GLY A 404 6.33 3.37 11.40
N MET A 405 6.77 3.70 10.19
CA MET A 405 7.64 2.86 9.36
C MET A 405 8.94 2.49 10.08
N LEU A 406 9.61 3.44 10.75
CA LEU A 406 10.84 3.14 11.50
C LEU A 406 10.62 2.18 12.67
N ARG A 407 9.41 2.12 13.25
CA ARG A 407 9.08 1.15 14.31
C ARG A 407 8.77 -0.25 13.78
N THR A 408 8.45 -0.39 12.49
CA THR A 408 8.17 -1.70 11.87
C THR A 408 9.41 -2.39 11.30
N LEU A 409 10.57 -1.71 11.29
CA LEU A 409 11.82 -2.26 10.78
C LEU A 409 12.30 -3.44 11.63
N SER A 410 12.67 -4.53 10.95
CA SER A 410 13.42 -5.64 11.49
C SER A 410 14.84 -5.22 11.87
N THR A 411 15.55 -6.08 12.58
CA THR A 411 16.96 -5.85 12.94
C THR A 411 17.83 -5.71 11.69
N GLU A 412 17.61 -6.57 10.70
CA GLU A 412 18.36 -6.60 9.44
C GLU A 412 18.09 -5.35 8.59
N GLU A 413 16.83 -4.91 8.52
CA GLU A 413 16.46 -3.65 7.85
C GLU A 413 17.17 -2.46 8.51
N ARG A 414 17.18 -2.38 9.85
CA ARG A 414 17.89 -1.31 10.57
C ARG A 414 19.37 -1.28 10.22
N VAL A 415 20.03 -2.45 10.17
CA VAL A 415 21.43 -2.55 9.75
C VAL A 415 21.60 -2.04 8.32
N ALA A 416 20.73 -2.45 7.39
CA ALA A 416 20.78 -1.99 6.00
C ALA A 416 20.61 -0.47 5.89
N TRP A 417 19.70 0.14 6.66
CA TRP A 417 19.54 1.60 6.75
C TRP A 417 20.82 2.31 7.19
N LEU A 418 21.52 1.80 8.20
CA LEU A 418 22.78 2.37 8.68
C LEU A 418 23.91 2.23 7.65
N VAL A 419 24.01 1.06 6.99
CA VAL A 419 25.00 0.80 5.94
C VAL A 419 24.80 1.76 4.77
N TRP A 420 23.58 1.91 4.26
CA TRP A 420 23.29 2.86 3.19
C TRP A 420 23.54 4.30 3.61
N GLY A 421 23.18 4.67 4.84
CA GLY A 421 23.52 5.97 5.40
C GLY A 421 25.02 6.26 5.36
N LEU A 422 25.84 5.28 5.76
CA LEU A 422 27.30 5.37 5.73
C LEU A 422 27.83 5.50 4.29
N VAL A 423 27.35 4.67 3.37
CA VAL A 423 27.73 4.71 1.95
C VAL A 423 27.45 6.10 1.36
N LEU A 424 26.25 6.65 1.59
CA LEU A 424 25.89 7.99 1.11
C LEU A 424 26.74 9.11 1.74
N ALA A 425 27.08 8.99 3.03
CA ALA A 425 27.97 9.93 3.70
C ALA A 425 29.39 9.91 3.11
N LEU A 426 29.92 8.72 2.83
CA LEU A 426 31.23 8.53 2.20
C LEU A 426 31.25 9.08 0.77
N LEU A 427 30.24 8.76 -0.05
CA LEU A 427 30.11 9.28 -1.42
C LEU A 427 30.02 10.82 -1.43
N SER A 428 29.22 11.39 -0.54
CA SER A 428 29.10 12.84 -0.39
C SER A 428 30.45 13.49 -0.10
N ARG A 429 31.26 12.88 0.78
CA ARG A 429 32.59 13.37 1.13
C ARG A 429 33.58 13.28 -0.05
N VAL A 430 33.53 12.20 -0.82
CA VAL A 430 34.37 12.05 -2.03
C VAL A 430 34.03 13.12 -3.06
N MET A 431 32.74 13.38 -3.28
CA MET A 431 32.28 14.44 -4.20
C MET A 431 32.67 15.84 -3.71
N GLU A 432 32.63 16.11 -2.40
CA GLU A 432 33.08 17.39 -1.85
C GLU A 432 34.58 17.60 -2.05
N ARG A 433 35.41 16.57 -1.81
CA ARG A 433 36.86 16.64 -2.06
C ARG A 433 37.18 16.91 -3.53
N ARG A 434 36.49 16.23 -4.46
CA ARG A 434 36.65 16.45 -5.91
C ARG A 434 36.23 17.84 -6.41
N ARG A 435 35.42 18.57 -5.64
CA ARG A 435 35.06 19.96 -5.97
C ARG A 435 36.05 20.99 -5.38
N GLN A 436 36.90 20.56 -4.45
CA GLN A 436 37.89 21.39 -3.77
C GLN A 436 39.29 21.24 -4.36
N ALA A 437 39.60 20.07 -4.92
CA ALA A 437 40.70 19.86 -5.87
C ALA A 437 40.29 20.40 -7.25
#